data_AF-A0A2S6HU72-F1
#
_entry.id   AF-A0A2S6HU72-F1
#
_cell.length_a   1.000
_cell.length_b   1.000
_cell.length_c   1.000
_cell.angle_alpha   90.00
_cell.angle_beta   90.00
_cell.angle_gamma   90.00
#
_symmetry.space_group_name_H-M   'P 1'
#
loop_
_entity.id
_entity.type
_entity.pdbx_description
1 polymer ?
#
loop_
_entity_poly.entity_id
_entity_poly.type
_entity_poly.pdbx_seq_one_letter_code
_entity_poly.pdbx_strand_id
1 'polypeptide(L)'
;MADDIKDYQMSDAIWNLYIYIMEKRELTKKNNRNKVFIKGAIVKVHPSKELKKVNGSDSIWIKVFYDGSNIAWIAKEVLEELPQPVTDYKYQYNWDKSQYVTRDFKNKVAGVAKELGLDPDDLMTVMAFESGLNPAQKNMAGGSATGLVQFMPMVAEELNTTTNELSKMSGVEKLDYVFGYLYPQKGKISTLGDIYMRILCPEAIGKDSGYILYSSGTNEYTKNKGLDFNKDGKITKQEAVQRVLNIRNNYN
;
A
#
# COMPACT_ATOMS: atom_id res chain seq x y z
N MET A 1 18.65 -3.32 -45.38
CA MET A 1 18.89 -1.90 -45.06
C MET A 1 18.09 -1.59 -43.82
N ALA A 2 18.80 -1.20 -42.77
CA ALA A 2 18.23 -0.50 -41.63
C ALA A 2 17.72 0.88 -42.10
N ASP A 3 17.03 1.55 -41.18
CA ASP A 3 16.65 2.97 -41.18
C ASP A 3 15.21 3.27 -41.62
N ASP A 4 14.33 3.39 -40.61
CA ASP A 4 13.93 4.70 -40.10
C ASP A 4 12.97 4.53 -38.90
N ILE A 5 13.54 4.31 -37.71
CA ILE A 5 12.81 4.56 -36.46
C ILE A 5 12.95 6.05 -36.21
N LYS A 6 11.94 6.82 -36.63
CA LYS A 6 11.80 8.21 -36.21
C LYS A 6 11.72 8.25 -34.69
N ASP A 7 12.70 8.92 -34.08
CA ASP A 7 12.69 9.37 -32.69
C ASP A 7 11.35 10.04 -32.40
N TYR A 8 10.51 9.34 -31.63
CA TYR A 8 9.31 9.94 -31.10
C TYR A 8 9.70 10.66 -29.82
N GLN A 9 9.95 11.97 -29.93
CA GLN A 9 10.13 12.84 -28.78
C GLN A 9 8.89 12.73 -27.87
N MET A 10 9.12 12.23 -26.65
CA MET A 10 8.13 12.08 -25.60
C MET A 10 7.62 13.47 -25.18
N SER A 11 6.40 13.81 -25.56
CA SER A 11 5.72 15.01 -25.08
C SER A 11 5.22 14.81 -23.63
N ASP A 12 5.54 15.79 -22.79
CA ASP A 12 5.23 15.94 -21.37
C ASP A 12 3.74 15.83 -21.00
N ALA A 13 3.23 14.62 -20.76
CA ALA A 13 1.90 14.43 -20.20
C ALA A 13 1.92 13.38 -19.07
N ILE A 14 1.71 13.92 -17.86
CA ILE A 14 1.37 13.32 -16.56
C ILE A 14 1.14 11.80 -16.60
N TRP A 15 2.07 11.09 -15.95
CA TRP A 15 2.29 9.66 -16.03
C TRP A 15 1.35 8.88 -15.09
N ASN A 16 0.45 8.06 -15.64
CA ASN A 16 -0.30 7.08 -14.85
C ASN A 16 0.62 5.89 -14.51
N LEU A 17 0.97 5.79 -13.23
CA LEU A 17 1.58 4.61 -12.63
C LEU A 17 0.47 3.55 -12.47
N TYR A 18 0.65 2.37 -13.07
CA TYR A 18 -0.28 1.24 -12.95
C TYR A 18 0.22 0.28 -11.88
N ILE A 19 -0.71 -0.35 -11.17
CA ILE A 19 -0.40 -1.45 -10.25
C ILE A 19 -0.62 -2.75 -10.99
N TYR A 20 0.38 -3.64 -10.89
CA TYR A 20 0.25 -5.01 -11.38
C TYR A 20 -0.45 -5.80 -10.28
N ILE A 21 -1.74 -6.05 -10.47
CA ILE A 21 -2.57 -6.75 -9.51
C ILE A 21 -2.83 -8.13 -10.06
N MET A 22 -1.97 -9.10 -9.73
CA MET A 22 -2.23 -10.50 -10.08
C MET A 22 -2.33 -11.40 -8.85
N GLU A 23 -3.34 -12.27 -8.88
CA GLU A 23 -3.13 -13.62 -8.40
C GLU A 23 -2.07 -14.28 -9.29
N LYS A 24 -0.85 -14.36 -8.77
CA LYS A 24 0.26 -15.25 -9.17
C LYS A 24 0.28 -15.66 -10.66
N ARG A 25 0.71 -14.77 -11.57
CA ARG A 25 1.09 -15.17 -12.94
C ARG A 25 2.36 -14.49 -13.43
N GLU A 26 3.07 -15.25 -14.28
CA GLU A 26 4.43 -15.02 -14.76
C GLU A 26 4.50 -13.92 -15.82
N LEU A 27 5.45 -12.99 -15.68
CA LEU A 27 5.89 -12.17 -16.82
C LEU A 27 6.94 -12.93 -17.63
N THR A 28 6.69 -13.18 -18.92
CA THR A 28 7.69 -13.72 -19.83
C THR A 28 8.58 -12.61 -20.38
N LYS A 29 9.87 -12.61 -20.02
CA LYS A 29 10.89 -11.76 -20.66
C LYS A 29 11.26 -12.31 -22.05
N LYS A 30 11.70 -11.44 -22.96
CA LYS A 30 12.36 -11.81 -24.23
C LYS A 30 13.72 -12.52 -24.03
N ASN A 31 14.14 -12.82 -22.79
CA ASN A 31 15.37 -13.55 -22.42
C ASN A 31 15.22 -14.25 -21.04
N ASN A 32 14.35 -15.26 -20.95
CA ASN A 32 14.33 -16.34 -19.93
C ASN A 32 14.62 -15.98 -18.45
N ARG A 33 13.78 -15.14 -17.82
CA ARG A 33 13.47 -15.23 -16.36
C ARG A 33 12.02 -14.78 -16.11
N ASN A 34 11.19 -15.70 -15.63
CA ASN A 34 9.83 -15.42 -15.18
C ASN A 34 9.90 -14.66 -13.85
N LYS A 35 9.42 -13.41 -13.80
CA LYS A 35 9.20 -12.70 -12.52
C LYS A 35 7.73 -12.84 -12.18
N VAL A 36 7.45 -13.43 -11.01
CA VAL A 36 6.09 -13.56 -10.46
C VAL A 36 5.88 -12.39 -9.52
N PHE A 37 4.85 -11.59 -9.76
CA PHE A 37 4.42 -10.54 -8.85
C PHE A 37 3.17 -10.99 -8.11
N ILE A 38 3.03 -10.51 -6.87
CA ILE A 38 1.85 -10.75 -6.05
C ILE A 38 0.80 -9.66 -6.25
N LYS A 39 -0.42 -9.91 -5.78
CA LYS A 39 -1.51 -8.93 -5.78
C LYS A 39 -1.08 -7.70 -5.00
N GLY A 40 -1.21 -6.51 -5.61
CA GLY A 40 -0.84 -5.23 -4.99
C GLY A 40 0.60 -4.77 -5.25
N ALA A 41 1.43 -5.55 -5.95
CA ALA A 41 2.77 -5.14 -6.33
C ALA A 41 2.76 -3.92 -7.26
N ILE A 42 3.61 -2.93 -6.98
CA ILE A 42 3.72 -1.71 -7.77
C ILE A 42 4.78 -1.90 -8.85
N VAL A 43 4.39 -1.86 -10.12
CA VAL A 43 5.33 -1.86 -11.24
C VAL A 43 5.07 -0.63 -12.09
N LYS A 44 6.01 0.32 -12.08
CA LYS A 44 5.91 1.51 -12.92
C LYS A 44 6.06 1.09 -14.37
N VAL A 45 4.96 1.09 -15.12
CA VAL A 45 4.94 0.67 -16.53
C VAL A 45 4.36 1.77 -17.42
N HIS A 46 4.88 1.86 -18.65
CA HIS A 46 4.36 2.71 -19.71
C HIS A 46 3.67 1.83 -20.76
N PRO A 47 2.33 1.79 -20.80
CA PRO A 47 1.62 1.03 -21.82
C PRO A 47 1.78 1.69 -23.21
N SER A 48 1.98 0.86 -24.22
CA SER A 48 1.97 1.28 -25.63
C SER A 48 0.56 1.13 -26.24
N LYS A 49 0.37 1.63 -27.46
CA LYS A 49 -0.85 1.36 -28.25
C LYS A 49 -0.88 -0.05 -28.87
N GLU A 50 0.21 -0.82 -28.76
CA GLU A 50 0.31 -2.15 -29.34
C GLU A 50 -0.44 -3.18 -28.50
N LEU A 51 -1.42 -3.85 -29.12
CA LEU A 51 -2.20 -4.93 -28.54
C LEU A 51 -1.95 -6.24 -29.28
N LYS A 52 -1.95 -7.37 -28.56
CA LYS A 52 -1.84 -8.71 -29.14
C LYS A 52 -2.82 -9.68 -28.49
N LYS A 53 -3.36 -10.58 -29.31
CA LYS A 53 -3.97 -11.82 -28.81
C LYS A 53 -2.87 -12.88 -28.73
N VAL A 54 -2.73 -13.52 -27.58
CA VAL A 54 -1.75 -14.59 -27.38
C VAL A 54 -2.47 -15.92 -27.61
N ASN A 55 -1.89 -16.79 -28.44
CA ASN A 55 -2.50 -18.09 -28.74
C ASN A 55 -2.58 -18.94 -27.46
N GLY A 56 -3.76 -19.49 -27.16
CA GLY A 56 -4.03 -20.20 -25.90
C GLY A 56 -4.38 -19.29 -24.70
N SER A 57 -4.63 -18.00 -24.93
CA SER A 57 -5.10 -17.06 -23.90
C SER A 57 -6.32 -16.30 -24.42
N ASP A 58 -7.36 -16.20 -23.59
CA ASP A 58 -8.56 -15.40 -23.89
C ASP A 58 -8.34 -13.89 -23.66
N SER A 59 -7.16 -13.52 -23.16
CA SER A 59 -6.79 -12.17 -22.75
C SER A 59 -6.30 -11.33 -23.93
N ILE A 60 -6.56 -10.02 -23.87
CA ILE A 60 -5.89 -9.04 -24.74
C ILE A 60 -4.62 -8.60 -24.03
N TRP A 61 -3.47 -8.76 -24.64
CA TRP A 61 -2.19 -8.36 -24.08
C TRP A 61 -1.77 -6.99 -24.60
N ILE A 62 -1.24 -6.16 -23.73
CA ILE A 62 -0.67 -4.84 -24.04
C ILE A 62 0.83 -4.87 -23.81
N LYS A 63 1.58 -4.27 -24.73
CA LYS A 63 3.03 -4.09 -24.55
C LYS A 63 3.28 -2.92 -23.63
N VAL A 64 4.15 -3.13 -22.66
CA VAL A 64 4.54 -2.12 -21.68
C VAL A 64 6.06 -1.94 -21.63
N PHE A 65 6.49 -0.73 -21.30
CA PHE A 65 7.89 -0.41 -21.01
C PHE A 65 8.08 -0.18 -19.50
N TYR A 66 9.17 -0.66 -18.93
CA TYR A 66 9.44 -0.52 -17.49
C TYR A 66 10.95 -0.48 -17.23
N ASP A 67 11.35 0.01 -16.04
CA ASP A 67 12.76 0.16 -15.64
C ASP A 67 13.64 0.80 -16.73
N GLY A 68 13.16 1.89 -17.34
CA GLY A 68 13.87 2.67 -18.37
C GLY A 68 13.79 2.11 -19.79
N SER A 69 14.11 0.82 -20.00
CA SER A 69 14.21 0.24 -21.35
C SER A 69 13.70 -1.19 -21.49
N ASN A 70 13.22 -1.82 -20.41
CA ASN A 70 12.70 -3.17 -20.48
C ASN A 70 11.30 -3.18 -21.12
N ILE A 71 10.99 -4.26 -21.85
CA ILE A 71 9.70 -4.48 -22.50
C ILE A 71 9.07 -5.75 -21.95
N ALA A 72 7.79 -5.69 -21.60
CA ALA A 72 6.96 -6.85 -21.28
C ALA A 72 5.63 -6.80 -22.03
N TRP A 73 4.96 -7.94 -22.12
CA TRP A 73 3.54 -8.02 -22.48
C TRP A 73 2.77 -8.37 -21.22
N ILE A 74 1.67 -7.65 -20.97
CA ILE A 74 0.82 -7.84 -19.80
C ILE A 74 -0.62 -8.01 -20.27
N ALA A 75 -1.37 -8.95 -19.68
CA ALA A 75 -2.80 -9.07 -19.93
C ALA A 75 -3.51 -7.78 -19.48
N LYS A 76 -4.28 -7.15 -20.37
CA LYS A 76 -4.86 -5.82 -20.15
C LYS A 76 -5.78 -5.80 -18.94
N GLU A 77 -6.53 -6.87 -18.70
CA GLU A 77 -7.46 -6.99 -17.58
C GLU A 77 -6.80 -7.05 -16.21
N VAL A 78 -5.47 -7.13 -16.14
CA VAL A 78 -4.71 -7.22 -14.89
C VAL A 78 -4.06 -5.90 -14.49
N LEU A 79 -4.20 -4.88 -15.36
CA LEU A 79 -3.73 -3.53 -15.12
C LEU A 79 -4.83 -2.72 -14.47
N GLU A 80 -4.52 -2.17 -13.30
CA GLU A 80 -5.38 -1.25 -12.58
C GLU A 80 -4.70 0.11 -12.50
N GLU A 81 -5.48 1.18 -12.70
CA GLU A 81 -4.99 2.53 -12.46
C GLU A 81 -4.78 2.76 -10.97
N LEU A 82 -3.78 3.56 -10.63
CA LEU A 82 -3.65 4.05 -9.26
C LEU A 82 -4.86 4.90 -8.85
N PRO A 83 -5.19 4.93 -7.55
CA PRO A 83 -6.23 5.81 -7.04
C PRO A 83 -5.94 7.26 -7.38
N GLN A 84 -6.93 7.91 -7.99
CA GLN A 84 -6.88 9.33 -8.30
C GLN A 84 -7.21 10.15 -7.05
N PRO A 85 -6.55 11.30 -6.82
CA PRO A 85 -6.87 12.16 -5.69
C PRO A 85 -8.32 12.64 -5.71
N VAL A 86 -8.94 12.73 -4.53
CA VAL A 86 -10.29 13.28 -4.32
C VAL A 86 -10.15 14.60 -3.57
N THR A 87 -10.64 15.71 -4.14
CA THR A 87 -10.32 17.07 -3.68
C THR A 87 -11.39 17.71 -2.80
N ASP A 88 -12.56 17.09 -2.69
CA ASP A 88 -13.76 17.58 -2.03
C ASP A 88 -14.14 16.80 -0.75
N TYR A 89 -13.34 15.80 -0.37
CA TYR A 89 -13.55 15.06 0.87
C TYR A 89 -13.36 15.95 2.11
N LYS A 90 -14.29 15.84 3.06
CA LYS A 90 -14.28 16.59 4.32
C LYS A 90 -13.85 15.67 5.46
N TYR A 91 -12.63 15.86 5.92
CA TYR A 91 -12.10 15.16 7.09
C TYR A 91 -12.80 15.59 8.37
N GLN A 92 -13.04 14.62 9.26
CA GLN A 92 -13.63 14.87 10.57
C GLN A 92 -12.61 15.46 11.56
N TYR A 93 -11.32 15.12 11.39
CA TYR A 93 -10.24 15.57 12.26
C TYR A 93 -9.32 16.60 11.56
N ASN A 94 -8.73 17.49 12.36
CA ASN A 94 -7.77 18.50 11.93
C ASN A 94 -6.37 17.91 11.72
N TRP A 95 -6.21 17.14 10.64
CA TRP A 95 -4.94 16.52 10.25
C TRP A 95 -3.84 17.53 9.89
N ASP A 96 -4.20 18.80 9.61
CA ASP A 96 -3.24 19.87 9.28
C ASP A 96 -2.33 20.24 10.47
N LYS A 97 -2.62 19.74 11.68
CA LYS A 97 -1.70 19.82 12.82
C LYS A 97 -0.39 19.05 12.60
N SER A 98 -0.35 18.07 11.71
CA SER A 98 0.88 17.36 11.38
C SER A 98 1.64 18.08 10.27
N GLN A 99 2.92 18.36 10.50
CA GLN A 99 3.80 18.97 9.51
C GLN A 99 4.00 18.12 8.23
N TYR A 100 3.67 16.83 8.29
CA TYR A 100 3.79 15.91 7.15
C TYR A 100 2.52 15.87 6.27
N VAL A 101 1.45 16.55 6.68
CA VAL A 101 0.18 16.56 5.98
C VAL A 101 0.06 17.81 5.13
N THR A 102 0.05 17.61 3.82
CA THR A 102 -0.27 18.65 2.82
C THR A 102 -1.67 18.42 2.25
N ARG A 103 -2.19 19.40 1.50
CA ARG A 103 -3.45 19.24 0.77
C ARG A 103 -3.40 18.05 -0.20
N ASP A 104 -2.32 17.90 -0.94
CA ASP A 104 -2.15 16.80 -1.90
C ASP A 104 -2.09 15.44 -1.21
N PHE A 105 -1.46 15.38 -0.04
CA PHE A 105 -1.46 14.18 0.79
C PHE A 105 -2.89 13.79 1.18
N LYS A 106 -3.68 14.73 1.72
CA LYS A 106 -5.09 14.50 2.07
C LYS A 106 -5.91 14.06 0.85
N ASN A 107 -5.78 14.76 -0.27
CA ASN A 107 -6.54 14.41 -1.48
C ASN A 107 -6.20 12.98 -1.95
N LYS A 108 -4.92 12.60 -1.90
CA LYS A 108 -4.47 11.26 -2.28
C LYS A 108 -4.96 10.20 -1.29
N VAL A 109 -4.96 10.46 0.02
CA VAL A 109 -5.54 9.56 1.03
C VAL A 109 -7.02 9.32 0.76
N ALA A 110 -7.79 10.37 0.49
CA ALA A 110 -9.21 10.26 0.15
C ALA A 110 -9.44 9.40 -1.10
N GLY A 111 -8.58 9.55 -2.13
CA GLY A 111 -8.59 8.69 -3.31
C GLY A 111 -8.30 7.22 -3.00
N VAL A 112 -7.23 6.96 -2.24
CA VAL A 112 -6.84 5.60 -1.82
C VAL A 112 -7.97 4.92 -1.02
N ALA A 113 -8.52 5.63 -0.04
CA ALA A 113 -9.59 5.12 0.81
C ALA A 113 -10.87 4.84 0.00
N LYS A 114 -11.25 5.74 -0.91
CA LYS A 114 -12.37 5.52 -1.83
C LYS A 114 -12.20 4.22 -2.62
N GLU A 115 -11.03 4.01 -3.21
CA GLU A 115 -10.81 2.79 -4.01
C GLU A 115 -10.73 1.50 -3.20
N LEU A 116 -10.39 1.59 -1.92
CA LEU A 116 -10.39 0.43 -1.02
C LEU A 116 -11.74 0.20 -0.33
N GLY A 117 -12.69 1.15 -0.43
CA GLY A 117 -13.95 1.12 0.31
C GLY A 117 -13.76 1.39 1.81
N LEU A 118 -12.84 2.28 2.16
CA LEU A 118 -12.47 2.64 3.54
C LEU A 118 -12.83 4.10 3.85
N ASP A 119 -12.92 4.41 5.14
CA ASP A 119 -13.00 5.79 5.63
C ASP A 119 -11.59 6.45 5.60
N PRO A 120 -11.42 7.63 4.97
CA PRO A 120 -10.14 8.34 4.96
C PRO A 120 -9.61 8.73 6.34
N ASP A 121 -10.46 9.10 7.30
CA ASP A 121 -10.07 9.41 8.68
C ASP A 121 -9.61 8.15 9.42
N ASP A 122 -10.19 6.98 9.15
CA ASP A 122 -9.69 5.70 9.67
C ASP A 122 -8.25 5.42 9.18
N LEU A 123 -7.99 5.58 7.88
CA LEU A 123 -6.67 5.39 7.29
C LEU A 123 -5.64 6.40 7.84
N MET A 124 -6.03 7.67 7.96
CA MET A 124 -5.19 8.69 8.61
C MET A 124 -4.85 8.34 10.06
N THR A 125 -5.84 7.85 10.81
CA THR A 125 -5.64 7.51 12.23
C THR A 125 -4.62 6.38 12.39
N VAL A 126 -4.71 5.33 11.57
CA VAL A 126 -3.73 4.23 11.59
C VAL A 126 -2.34 4.73 11.22
N MET A 127 -2.20 5.53 10.15
CA MET A 127 -0.88 6.07 9.77
C MET A 127 -0.29 7.02 10.83
N ALA A 128 -1.14 7.79 11.50
CA ALA A 128 -0.73 8.63 12.61
C ALA A 128 -0.28 7.82 13.83
N PHE A 129 -0.93 6.69 14.12
CA PHE A 129 -0.49 5.77 15.17
C PHE A 129 0.87 5.13 14.84
N GLU A 130 1.02 4.62 13.62
CA GLU A 130 2.21 3.87 13.18
C GLU A 130 3.46 4.74 13.04
N SER A 131 3.30 5.98 12.58
CA SER A 131 4.46 6.80 12.23
C SER A 131 4.34 8.28 12.58
N GLY A 132 3.25 8.71 13.23
CA GLY A 132 2.95 10.14 13.36
C GLY A 132 2.75 10.82 12.02
N LEU A 133 2.30 10.06 10.99
CA LEU A 133 2.21 10.48 9.59
C LEU A 133 3.56 10.80 8.94
N ASN A 134 4.68 10.56 9.61
CA ASN A 134 6.00 10.76 9.03
C ASN A 134 6.29 9.66 7.99
N PRO A 135 6.50 10.00 6.71
CA PRO A 135 6.70 9.03 5.66
C PRO A 135 8.07 8.32 5.73
N ALA A 136 9.05 8.88 6.43
CA ALA A 136 10.40 8.30 6.55
C ALA A 136 10.67 7.66 7.93
N GLN A 137 9.66 7.60 8.80
CA GLN A 137 9.82 7.10 10.17
C GLN A 137 10.36 5.68 10.20
N LYS A 138 11.54 5.50 10.77
CA LYS A 138 12.07 4.17 11.11
C LYS A 138 11.45 3.69 12.42
N ASN A 139 11.38 2.38 12.57
CA ASN A 139 10.90 1.77 13.81
C ASN A 139 11.71 2.26 15.03
N MET A 140 11.01 2.83 16.02
CA MET A 140 11.66 3.41 17.20
C MET A 140 12.16 2.36 18.20
N ALA A 141 11.69 1.11 18.11
CA ALA A 141 12.14 -0.01 18.93
C ALA A 141 13.35 -0.75 18.33
N GLY A 142 14.00 -0.18 17.29
CA GLY A 142 15.18 -0.75 16.64
C GLY A 142 14.88 -1.78 15.54
N GLY A 143 13.62 -1.92 15.13
CA GLY A 143 13.21 -2.79 14.03
C GLY A 143 13.55 -2.24 12.64
N SER A 144 13.26 -3.03 11.60
CA SER A 144 13.51 -2.70 10.19
C SER A 144 12.32 -2.08 9.46
N ALA A 145 11.22 -1.81 10.17
CA ALA A 145 10.02 -1.22 9.61
C ALA A 145 10.18 0.27 9.28
N THR A 146 9.51 0.72 8.22
CA THR A 146 9.64 2.11 7.72
C THR A 146 8.32 2.70 7.23
N GLY A 147 8.11 3.98 7.52
CA GLY A 147 7.12 4.84 6.87
C GLY A 147 5.69 4.75 7.42
N LEU A 148 4.74 5.23 6.63
CA LEU A 148 3.36 5.55 7.05
C LEU A 148 2.62 4.41 7.76
N VAL A 149 2.84 3.16 7.36
CA VAL A 149 2.23 1.96 7.97
C VAL A 149 3.29 0.99 8.48
N GLN A 150 4.52 1.47 8.71
CA GLN A 150 5.66 0.67 9.18
C GLN A 150 5.90 -0.58 8.31
N PHE A 151 6.12 -0.38 7.00
CA PHE A 151 6.38 -1.47 6.06
C PHE A 151 7.58 -2.30 6.48
N MET A 152 7.37 -3.60 6.68
CA MET A 152 8.44 -4.58 6.91
C MET A 152 9.23 -4.85 5.61
N PRO A 153 10.51 -5.24 5.68
CA PRO A 153 11.32 -5.51 4.48
C PRO A 153 10.70 -6.51 3.50
N MET A 154 10.11 -7.61 4.00
CA MET A 154 9.43 -8.60 3.17
C MET A 154 8.24 -8.00 2.41
N VAL A 155 7.43 -7.17 3.08
CA VAL A 155 6.30 -6.46 2.46
C VAL A 155 6.79 -5.46 1.41
N ALA A 156 7.88 -4.75 1.68
CA ALA A 156 8.47 -3.82 0.71
C ALA A 156 8.93 -4.55 -0.56
N GLU A 157 9.57 -5.73 -0.40
CA GLU A 157 9.99 -6.58 -1.53
C GLU A 157 8.79 -7.10 -2.34
N GLU A 158 7.74 -7.56 -1.66
CA GLU A 158 6.48 -7.98 -2.26
C GLU A 158 5.80 -6.85 -3.07
N LEU A 159 5.92 -5.61 -2.59
CA LEU A 159 5.47 -4.42 -3.31
C LEU A 159 6.42 -3.95 -4.41
N ASN A 160 7.49 -4.72 -4.68
CA ASN A 160 8.51 -4.45 -5.66
C ASN A 160 9.31 -3.15 -5.36
N THR A 161 9.70 -2.97 -4.10
CA THR A 161 10.60 -1.90 -3.63
C THR A 161 11.44 -2.39 -2.43
N THR A 162 12.05 -1.47 -1.68
CA THR A 162 12.81 -1.74 -0.45
C THR A 162 12.45 -0.71 0.63
N THR A 163 12.68 -1.02 1.89
CA THR A 163 12.48 -0.04 2.98
C THR A 163 13.41 1.17 2.85
N ASN A 164 14.59 1.02 2.23
CA ASN A 164 15.50 2.11 1.93
C ASN A 164 14.91 3.07 0.87
N GLU A 165 14.38 2.54 -0.22
CA GLU A 165 13.68 3.35 -1.24
C GLU A 165 12.43 4.02 -0.65
N LEU A 166 11.61 3.26 0.09
CA LEU A 166 10.45 3.81 0.78
C LEU A 166 10.86 4.98 1.69
N SER A 167 11.95 4.87 2.45
CA SER A 167 12.39 5.96 3.35
C SER A 167 12.72 7.28 2.64
N LYS A 168 13.00 7.23 1.33
CA LYS A 168 13.35 8.40 0.51
C LYS A 168 12.16 9.00 -0.23
N MET A 169 11.04 8.28 -0.32
CA MET A 169 9.82 8.75 -0.98
C MET A 169 9.09 9.79 -0.12
N SER A 170 8.47 10.76 -0.78
CA SER A 170 7.52 11.69 -0.16
C SER A 170 6.32 10.96 0.45
N GLY A 171 5.51 11.68 1.24
CA GLY A 171 4.25 11.15 1.76
C GLY A 171 3.28 10.75 0.65
N VAL A 172 3.14 11.60 -0.39
CA VAL A 172 2.22 11.35 -1.51
C VAL A 172 2.63 10.11 -2.31
N GLU A 173 3.91 9.96 -2.66
CA GLU A 173 4.39 8.77 -3.36
C GLU A 173 4.21 7.50 -2.52
N LYS A 174 4.39 7.60 -1.21
CA LYS A 174 4.24 6.45 -0.31
C LYS A 174 2.80 5.96 -0.20
N LEU A 175 1.80 6.81 -0.48
CA LEU A 175 0.39 6.40 -0.47
C LEU A 175 0.05 5.40 -1.58
N ASP A 176 0.80 5.36 -2.69
CA ASP A 176 0.65 4.32 -3.70
C ASP A 176 1.00 2.94 -3.13
N TYR A 177 2.04 2.87 -2.28
CA TYR A 177 2.45 1.64 -1.60
C TYR A 177 1.52 1.28 -0.45
N VAL A 178 0.92 2.27 0.23
CA VAL A 178 -0.15 2.01 1.22
C VAL A 178 -1.36 1.37 0.53
N PHE A 179 -1.76 1.89 -0.64
CA PHE A 179 -2.80 1.27 -1.44
C PHE A 179 -2.42 -0.16 -1.86
N GLY A 180 -1.24 -0.36 -2.45
CA GLY A 180 -0.76 -1.69 -2.86
C GLY A 180 -0.75 -2.70 -1.72
N TYR A 181 -0.36 -2.28 -0.51
CA TYR A 181 -0.33 -3.13 0.68
C TYR A 181 -1.70 -3.57 1.18
N LEU A 182 -2.70 -2.67 1.11
CA LEU A 182 -4.07 -2.94 1.57
C LEU A 182 -4.92 -3.60 0.48
N TYR A 183 -4.59 -3.39 -0.79
CA TYR A 183 -5.36 -3.85 -1.94
C TYR A 183 -5.70 -5.36 -1.94
N PRO A 184 -4.81 -6.28 -1.52
CA PRO A 184 -5.14 -7.70 -1.43
C PRO A 184 -6.31 -8.00 -0.51
N GLN A 185 -6.60 -7.11 0.44
CA GLN A 185 -7.70 -7.23 1.41
C GLN A 185 -8.91 -6.35 1.06
N LYS A 186 -8.93 -5.66 -0.09
CA LYS A 186 -10.09 -4.88 -0.55
C LYS A 186 -11.37 -5.74 -0.48
N GLY A 187 -12.41 -5.20 0.14
CA GLY A 187 -13.68 -5.89 0.39
C GLY A 187 -13.69 -6.81 1.62
N LYS A 188 -12.55 -7.05 2.27
CA LYS A 188 -12.45 -7.80 3.55
C LYS A 188 -12.16 -6.88 4.73
N ILE A 189 -11.41 -5.80 4.51
CA ILE A 189 -11.20 -4.73 5.49
C ILE A 189 -12.28 -3.65 5.30
N SER A 190 -12.89 -3.20 6.39
CA SER A 190 -13.95 -2.18 6.32
C SER A 190 -13.93 -1.19 7.49
N THR A 191 -13.09 -1.43 8.51
CA THR A 191 -13.03 -0.61 9.72
C THR A 191 -11.59 -0.23 10.04
N LEU A 192 -11.39 0.85 10.80
CA LEU A 192 -10.09 1.19 11.43
C LEU A 192 -9.43 -0.03 12.07
N GLY A 193 -10.21 -0.86 12.78
CA GLY A 193 -9.70 -2.06 13.42
C GLY A 193 -9.16 -3.08 12.42
N ASP A 194 -9.83 -3.29 11.30
CA ASP A 194 -9.34 -4.21 10.27
C ASP A 194 -8.11 -3.68 9.53
N ILE A 195 -8.04 -2.36 9.30
CA ILE A 195 -6.83 -1.72 8.74
C ILE A 195 -5.66 -1.94 9.70
N TYR A 196 -5.86 -1.73 11.00
CA TYR A 196 -4.80 -1.93 11.99
C TYR A 196 -4.42 -3.40 12.15
N MET A 197 -5.40 -4.33 12.15
CA MET A 197 -5.13 -5.76 12.21
C MET A 197 -4.32 -6.24 11.02
N ARG A 198 -4.49 -5.66 9.83
CA ARG A 198 -3.61 -5.96 8.69
C ARG A 198 -2.13 -5.71 8.99
N ILE A 199 -1.81 -4.72 9.84
CA ILE A 199 -0.45 -4.36 10.23
C ILE A 199 0.02 -5.20 11.42
N LEU A 200 -0.80 -5.29 12.46
CA LEU A 200 -0.44 -5.94 13.72
C LEU A 200 -0.59 -7.46 13.68
N CYS A 201 -1.79 -7.95 13.35
CA CYS A 201 -2.18 -9.37 13.44
C CYS A 201 -3.18 -9.71 12.31
N PRO A 202 -2.73 -10.04 11.09
CA PRO A 202 -3.59 -10.19 9.92
C PRO A 202 -4.71 -11.24 10.09
N GLU A 203 -4.49 -12.27 10.92
CA GLU A 203 -5.48 -13.31 11.23
C GLU A 203 -6.71 -12.77 11.99
N ALA A 204 -6.59 -11.60 12.61
CA ALA A 204 -7.65 -10.94 13.37
C ALA A 204 -8.54 -9.99 12.54
N ILE A 205 -8.28 -9.86 11.22
CA ILE A 205 -9.16 -9.13 10.30
C ILE A 205 -10.57 -9.76 10.33
N GLY A 206 -11.60 -8.93 10.52
CA GLY A 206 -12.99 -9.39 10.60
C GLY A 206 -13.37 -10.15 11.87
N LYS A 207 -12.43 -10.41 12.80
CA LYS A 207 -12.74 -10.98 14.12
C LYS A 207 -13.39 -9.96 15.04
N ASP A 208 -14.13 -10.44 16.04
CA ASP A 208 -14.78 -9.60 17.06
C ASP A 208 -13.77 -8.92 18.01
N SER A 209 -14.26 -7.97 18.80
CA SER A 209 -13.44 -7.15 19.70
C SER A 209 -12.77 -7.95 20.82
N GLY A 210 -13.36 -9.07 21.25
CA GLY A 210 -12.83 -9.94 22.30
C GLY A 210 -11.77 -10.92 21.83
N TYR A 211 -11.52 -11.01 20.52
CA TYR A 211 -10.49 -11.88 19.96
C TYR A 211 -9.12 -11.57 20.56
N ILE A 212 -8.46 -12.59 21.12
CA ILE A 212 -7.13 -12.49 21.73
C ILE A 212 -6.11 -12.48 20.60
N LEU A 213 -5.39 -11.37 20.45
CA LEU A 213 -4.29 -11.23 19.50
C LEU A 213 -3.08 -12.01 19.99
N TYR A 214 -2.63 -11.71 21.22
CA TYR A 214 -1.45 -12.31 21.83
C TYR A 214 -1.68 -12.58 23.32
N SER A 215 -1.05 -13.63 23.82
CA SER A 215 -1.07 -13.99 25.25
C SER A 215 0.33 -13.91 25.86
N SER A 216 0.39 -13.61 27.15
CA SER A 216 1.62 -13.58 27.94
C SER A 216 2.42 -14.88 27.76
N GLY A 217 3.75 -14.75 27.69
CA GLY A 217 4.67 -15.84 27.38
C GLY A 217 4.99 -16.01 25.88
N THR A 218 4.31 -15.28 24.99
CA THR A 218 4.66 -15.24 23.56
C THR A 218 5.62 -14.08 23.24
N ASN A 219 6.39 -14.22 22.15
CA ASN A 219 7.27 -13.16 21.67
C ASN A 219 6.47 -11.93 21.18
N GLU A 220 5.32 -12.19 20.56
CA GLU A 220 4.41 -11.19 20.04
C GLU A 220 3.80 -10.35 21.17
N TYR A 221 3.35 -11.00 22.25
CA TYR A 221 2.89 -10.29 23.44
C TYR A 221 4.04 -9.45 24.04
N THR A 222 5.25 -10.01 24.15
CA THR A 222 6.39 -9.28 24.72
C THR A 222 6.71 -7.99 23.93
N LYS A 223 6.69 -8.06 22.59
CA LYS A 223 6.91 -6.89 21.72
C LYS A 223 5.78 -5.87 21.79
N ASN A 224 4.55 -6.31 22.05
CA ASN A 224 3.35 -5.47 22.02
C ASN A 224 2.73 -5.23 23.41
N LYS A 225 3.47 -5.53 24.49
CA LYS A 225 2.97 -5.51 25.87
C LYS A 225 2.33 -4.18 26.28
N GLY A 226 2.73 -3.08 25.66
CA GLY A 226 2.13 -1.75 25.88
C GLY A 226 0.66 -1.62 25.43
N LEU A 227 0.12 -2.61 24.72
CA LEU A 227 -1.29 -2.69 24.32
C LEU A 227 -2.18 -3.35 25.37
N ASP A 228 -1.63 -4.19 26.26
CA ASP A 228 -2.37 -4.80 27.38
C ASP A 228 -2.61 -3.74 28.47
N PHE A 229 -3.75 -3.06 28.41
CA PHE A 229 -4.04 -1.92 29.30
C PHE A 229 -4.52 -2.39 30.67
N ASN A 230 -5.28 -3.49 30.74
CA ASN A 230 -5.82 -4.02 31.97
C ASN A 230 -4.82 -4.93 32.74
N LYS A 231 -3.72 -5.33 32.09
CA LYS A 231 -2.63 -6.17 32.60
C LYS A 231 -3.08 -7.58 32.98
N ASP A 232 -4.07 -8.12 32.29
CA ASP A 232 -4.56 -9.49 32.51
C ASP A 232 -3.71 -10.57 31.81
N GLY A 233 -2.69 -10.16 31.07
CA GLY A 233 -1.80 -11.07 30.34
C GLY A 233 -2.32 -11.44 28.96
N LYS A 234 -3.34 -10.75 28.43
CA LYS A 234 -3.86 -10.90 27.07
C LYS A 234 -3.92 -9.53 26.40
N ILE A 235 -3.66 -9.51 25.10
CA ILE A 235 -3.91 -8.34 24.26
C ILE A 235 -5.11 -8.69 23.40
N THR A 236 -6.23 -8.01 23.60
CA THR A 236 -7.44 -8.18 22.79
C THR A 236 -7.45 -7.24 21.58
N LYS A 237 -8.25 -7.57 20.57
CA LYS A 237 -8.51 -6.66 19.43
C LYS A 237 -9.05 -5.33 19.94
N GLN A 238 -9.94 -5.33 20.92
CA GLN A 238 -10.49 -4.12 21.52
C GLN A 238 -9.42 -3.19 22.08
N GLU A 239 -8.50 -3.71 22.90
CA GLU A 239 -7.45 -2.90 23.52
C GLU A 239 -6.52 -2.30 22.48
N ALA A 240 -6.09 -3.13 21.51
CA ALA A 240 -5.25 -2.69 20.41
C ALA A 240 -5.92 -1.58 19.59
N VAL A 241 -7.20 -1.75 19.22
CA VAL A 241 -7.96 -0.77 18.45
C VAL A 241 -8.21 0.52 19.25
N GLN A 242 -8.49 0.42 20.54
CA GLN A 242 -8.72 1.60 21.39
C GLN A 242 -7.48 2.48 21.47
N ARG A 243 -6.28 1.89 21.50
CA ARG A 243 -5.02 2.65 21.47
C ARG A 243 -4.88 3.47 20.19
N VAL A 244 -5.26 2.91 19.04
CA VAL A 244 -5.24 3.61 17.75
C VAL A 244 -6.33 4.69 17.69
N LEU A 245 -7.56 4.38 18.11
CA LEU A 245 -8.66 5.36 18.15
C LEU A 245 -8.30 6.62 18.95
N ASN A 246 -7.60 6.46 20.07
CA ASN A 246 -7.19 7.59 20.93
C ASN A 246 -6.28 8.61 20.22
N ILE A 247 -5.63 8.24 19.11
CA ILE A 247 -4.79 9.17 18.33
C ILE A 247 -5.61 10.34 17.78
N ARG A 248 -6.90 10.12 17.48
CA ARG A 248 -7.82 11.16 17.01
C ARG A 248 -7.89 12.37 17.94
N ASN A 249 -7.73 12.15 19.25
CA ASN A 249 -7.76 13.24 20.24
C ASN A 249 -6.67 14.29 20.03
N ASN A 250 -5.55 13.91 19.41
CA ASN A 250 -4.47 14.85 19.07
C ASN A 250 -4.87 15.78 17.90
N TYR A 251 -5.87 15.38 17.12
CA TYR A 251 -6.33 16.03 15.90
C TYR A 251 -7.77 16.56 16.00
N ASN A 252 -8.33 16.68 17.21
CA ASN A 252 -9.60 17.40 17.44
C ASN A 252 -9.47 18.91 17.17
#